data_AF-A0A8S4S7N2-F1
#
_entry.id   AF-A0A8S4S7N2-F1
#
_cell.length_a   1.000
_cell.length_b   1.000
_cell.length_c   1.000
_cell.angle_alpha   90.00
_cell.angle_beta   90.00
_cell.angle_gamma   90.00
#
_symmetry.space_group_name_H-M   'P 1'
#
loop_
_entity.id
_entity.type
_entity.pdbx_description
1 polymer ?
#
loop_
_entity_poly.entity_id
_entity_poly.type
_entity_poly.pdbx_seq_one_letter_code
_entity_poly.pdbx_strand_id
1 'polypeptide(L)' 'MDIREAEVVRIITLLETGTSQTNVASTCEVSRSTVQYVYNRYLETVGYIRRTWLVAEGRQR' A
#
# COMPACT_ATOMS: atom_id res chain seq x y z
N MET A 1 2.57 -2.97 -16.63
CA MET A 1 3.09 -1.83 -15.85
C MET A 1 4.24 -2.39 -15.03
N ASP A 2 5.46 -2.00 -15.36
CA ASP A 2 6.64 -2.44 -14.61
C ASP A 2 6.98 -1.34 -13.60
N ILE A 3 6.67 -1.58 -12.33
CA ILE A 3 6.99 -0.68 -11.23
C ILE A 3 8.07 -1.35 -10.39
N ARG A 4 9.13 -0.61 -10.09
CA ARG A 4 10.22 -1.09 -9.25
C ARG A 4 9.75 -1.17 -7.79
N GLU A 5 10.25 -2.16 -7.06
CA GLU A 5 9.92 -2.35 -5.64
C GLU A 5 10.19 -1.09 -4.80
N ALA A 6 11.33 -0.41 -5.02
CA ALA A 6 11.66 0.83 -4.35
C ALA A 6 10.61 1.94 -4.58
N GLU A 7 9.95 1.93 -5.73
CA GLU A 7 8.92 2.90 -6.08
C GLU A 7 7.58 2.57 -5.40
N VAL A 8 7.24 1.28 -5.27
CA VAL A 8 6.11 0.82 -4.45
C VAL A 8 6.28 1.29 -3.01
N VAL A 9 7.46 1.06 -2.43
CA VAL A 9 7.77 1.47 -1.06
C VAL A 9 7.62 2.98 -0.90
N ARG A 10 8.19 3.76 -1.82
CA ARG A 10 8.11 5.23 -1.79
C ARG A 10 6.66 5.73 -1.88
N ILE A 11 5.84 5.15 -2.78
CA ILE A 11 4.41 5.47 -2.91
C ILE A 11 3.67 5.22 -1.58
N ILE A 12 3.86 4.04 -0.98
CA ILE A 12 3.20 3.66 0.28
C ILE A 12 3.64 4.59 1.40
N THR A 13 4.93 4.87 1.54
CA THR A 13 5.45 5.77 2.59
C THR A 13 4.82 7.16 2.50
N LEU A 14 4.74 7.74 1.30
CA LEU A 14 4.15 9.07 1.13
C LEU A 14 2.65 9.08 1.46
N LEU A 15 1.91 8.03 1.08
CA LEU A 15 0.48 7.91 1.42
C LEU A 15 0.27 7.77 2.94
N GLU A 16 1.06 6.96 3.63
CA GLU A 16 0.99 6.77 5.08
C GLU A 16 1.35 8.06 5.86
N THR A 17 2.20 8.92 5.29
CA THR A 17 2.49 10.26 5.87
C THR A 17 1.39 11.30 5.60
N GLY A 18 0.30 10.92 4.92
CA GLY A 18 -0.83 11.81 4.64
C GLY A 18 -0.70 12.61 3.34
N THR A 19 0.29 12.29 2.49
CA THR A 19 0.41 12.95 1.17
C THR A 19 -0.75 12.52 0.27
N SER A 20 -1.39 13.48 -0.41
CA SER A 20 -2.49 13.18 -1.32
C SER A 20 -2.03 12.34 -2.51
N GLN A 21 -2.89 11.46 -3.04
CA GLN A 21 -2.54 10.62 -4.20
C GLN A 21 -2.10 11.44 -5.42
N THR A 22 -2.65 12.65 -5.60
CA THR A 22 -2.25 13.58 -6.67
C THR A 22 -0.80 14.02 -6.49
N ASN A 23 -0.42 14.43 -5.28
CA ASN A 23 0.94 14.86 -5.00
C ASN A 23 1.93 13.69 -5.07
N VAL A 24 1.53 12.49 -4.64
CA VAL A 24 2.34 11.27 -4.79
C VAL A 24 2.57 10.94 -6.26
N ALA A 25 1.52 10.99 -7.09
CA ALA A 25 1.62 10.74 -8.53
C ALA A 25 2.63 11.69 -9.19
N SER A 26 2.56 12.99 -8.87
CA SER A 26 3.54 13.97 -9.36
C SER A 26 4.95 13.72 -8.82
N THR A 27 5.11 13.39 -7.54
CA THR A 27 6.41 13.20 -6.87
C THR A 27 7.14 11.92 -7.32
N CYS A 28 6.37 10.89 -7.65
CA CYS A 28 6.87 9.60 -8.12
C CYS A 28 6.84 9.47 -9.64
N GLU A 29 6.41 10.51 -10.38
CA GLU A 29 6.32 10.51 -11.84
C GLU A 29 5.48 9.35 -12.42
N VAL A 30 4.41 8.98 -11.72
CA VAL A 30 3.49 7.90 -12.11
C VAL A 30 2.06 8.41 -12.26
N SER A 31 1.21 7.63 -12.93
CA SER A 31 -0.21 7.96 -13.03
C SER A 31 -0.90 7.85 -11.66
N ARG A 32 -1.95 8.64 -11.43
CA ARG A 32 -2.77 8.50 -10.22
C ARG A 32 -3.42 7.12 -10.12
N SER A 33 -3.80 6.50 -11.24
CA SER A 33 -4.32 5.14 -11.28
C SER A 33 -3.31 4.10 -10.78
N THR A 34 -2.04 4.33 -11.07
CA THR A 34 -0.92 3.51 -10.56
C THR A 34 -0.81 3.63 -9.03
N VAL A 35 -0.89 4.85 -8.49
CA VAL A 35 -0.90 5.08 -7.03
C VAL A 35 -2.11 4.37 -6.38
N GLN A 36 -3.30 4.49 -6.97
CA GLN A 36 -4.50 3.81 -6.48
C GLN A 36 -4.36 2.28 -6.50
N TYR A 37 -3.80 1.72 -7.58
CA TYR A 37 -3.56 0.29 -7.69
C TYR A 37 -2.61 -0.22 -6.59
N VAL A 38 -1.48 0.46 -6.39
CA VAL A 38 -0.50 0.13 -5.34
C VAL A 38 -1.15 0.18 -3.96
N TYR A 39 -1.91 1.24 -3.68
CA TYR A 39 -2.58 1.40 -2.39
C TYR A 39 -3.61 0.30 -2.12
N ASN A 40 -4.43 -0.06 -3.11
CA ASN A 40 -5.38 -1.17 -2.97
C ASN A 40 -4.66 -2.49 -2.68
N ARG A 41 -3.57 -2.78 -3.39
CA ARG A 41 -2.79 -4.01 -3.19
C ARG A 41 -2.15 -4.07 -1.81
N TYR A 42 -1.67 -2.93 -1.32
CA TYR A 42 -1.16 -2.79 0.05
C TYR A 42 -2.26 -3.06 1.09
N LEU A 43 -3.45 -2.46 0.95
CA LEU A 43 -4.57 -2.69 1.86
C LEU A 43 -5.04 -4.15 1.86
N GLU A 44 -5.09 -4.82 0.71
CA GLU A 44 -5.39 -6.25 0.62
C GLU A 44 -4.38 -7.08 1.42
N THR A 45 -3.10 -6.74 1.29
CA THR A 45 -2.00 -7.46 1.95
C THR A 45 -2.01 -7.23 3.46
N VAL A 46 -2.12 -5.98 3.90
CA VAL A 46 -2.22 -5.63 5.32
C VAL A 46 -3.49 -6.21 5.94
N GLY A 47 -4.61 -6.14 5.23
CA GLY A 47 -5.88 -6.72 5.66
C GLY A 47 -5.81 -8.24 5.81
N TYR A 48 -5.17 -8.93 4.87
CA TYR A 48 -4.91 -10.37 4.97
C TYR A 48 -4.02 -10.68 6.18
N ILE A 49 -2.91 -9.96 6.34
CA ILE A 49 -1.99 -10.14 7.46
C ILE A 49 -2.74 -9.98 8.80
N ARG A 50 -3.45 -8.86 9.00
CA ARG A 50 -4.21 -8.60 10.23
C ARG A 50 -5.26 -9.68 10.53
N ARG A 51 -5.96 -10.17 9.50
CA ARG A 51 -6.95 -11.25 9.67
C ARG A 51 -6.29 -12.56 10.11
N THR A 52 -5.16 -12.91 9.52
CA THR A 52 -4.41 -14.13 9.88
C THR A 52 -3.88 -14.04 11.31
N TRP A 53 -3.38 -12.88 11.73
CA TRP A 53 -2.97 -12.66 13.13
C TRP A 53 -4.14 -12.85 14.11
N LEU A 54 -5.30 -12.25 13.83
CA LEU A 54 -6.49 -12.40 14.68
C LEU A 54 -6.99 -13.84 14.76
N VAL A 55 -6.96 -14.59 13.64
CA VAL A 55 -7.33 -16.02 13.63
C VAL A 55 -6.33 -16.86 14.42
N ALA A 56 -5.03 -16.56 14.32
CA ALA A 56 -3.99 -17.25 15.07
C ALA A 56 -4.12 -17.00 16.58
N GLU A 57 -4.35 -15.75 17.01
CA GLU A 57 -4.59 -15.39 18.41
C GLU A 57 -5.87 -16.03 18.97
N GLY A 58 -6.94 -16.08 18.15
CA GLY A 58 -8.20 -16.74 18.52
C GLY A 58 -8.10 -18.27 18.66
N ARG A 59 -7.08 -18.90 18.08
CA ARG A 59 -6.84 -20.35 18.14
C ARG A 59 -5.93 -20.76 19.30
N GLN A 60 -5.29 -19.81 19.98
CA GLN A 60 -4.45 -20.03 21.17
C GLN A 60 -5.23 -19.90 22.50
N ARG A 61 -6.54 -19.70 22.45
CA ARG A 61 -7.47 -19.72 23.59
C ARG A 61 -8.33 -20.98 23.54
#